data_AF-A0A117IC69-F1
#
_entry.id   AF-A0A117IC69-F1
#
_cell.length_a   1.000
_cell.length_b   1.000
_cell.length_c   1.000
_cell.angle_alpha   90.00
_cell.angle_beta   90.00
_cell.angle_gamma   90.00
#
_symmetry.space_group_name_H-M   'P 1'
#
loop_
_entity.id
_entity.type
_entity.pdbx_description
1 polymer ?
#
loop_
_entity_poly.entity_id
_entity_poly.type
_entity_poly.pdbx_seq_one_letter_code
_entity_poly.pdbx_strand_id
1 'polypeptide(L)'
;MVLAAGAGARYGMPKVLAEQGSWLRCAVAALHDGGCEDVVVVLGAAQADVPAPARAVPAEDWARGLSASLRAGIAAIDAELAVISVVDTPDVGADVVRRVLAAASATGLARAVYGGRPGHPVVIARRFWPQLLAALHGDTGAAPFLRGRADVVEVECGDLATGLDIDQR
;
A
#
# COMPACT_ATOMS: atom_id res chain seq x y z
N MET A 1 0.18 -5.99 0.36
CA MET A 1 0.74 -5.59 -0.95
C MET A 1 1.44 -4.25 -0.87
N VAL A 2 2.48 -4.07 -1.66
CA VAL A 2 3.17 -2.79 -1.89
C VAL A 2 2.86 -2.32 -3.30
N LEU A 3 2.33 -1.11 -3.45
CA LEU A 3 2.17 -0.46 -4.75
C LEU A 3 3.46 0.26 -5.13
N ALA A 4 4.16 -0.25 -6.15
CA ALA A 4 5.49 0.22 -6.56
C ALA A 4 5.65 0.33 -8.09
N ALA A 5 4.54 0.40 -8.83
CA ALA A 5 4.53 0.34 -10.28
C ALA A 5 4.79 1.68 -10.99
N GLY A 6 4.79 2.79 -10.26
CA GLY A 6 4.91 4.14 -10.83
C GLY A 6 6.32 4.47 -11.32
N ALA A 7 6.39 5.29 -12.37
CA ALA A 7 7.66 5.78 -12.94
C ALA A 7 8.42 6.78 -12.05
N GLY A 8 7.79 7.26 -10.98
CA GLY A 8 8.41 8.21 -10.05
C GLY A 8 8.76 9.55 -10.70
N ALA A 9 7.93 10.06 -11.62
CA ALA A 9 8.22 11.25 -12.42
C ALA A 9 8.62 12.49 -11.58
N ARG A 10 8.03 12.65 -10.39
CA ARG A 10 8.38 13.74 -9.44
C ARG A 10 9.70 13.50 -8.71
N TYR A 11 10.04 12.24 -8.47
CA TYR A 11 11.27 11.83 -7.79
C TYR A 11 12.47 11.71 -8.76
N GLY A 12 12.20 11.60 -10.08
CA GLY A 12 13.20 11.47 -11.14
C GLY A 12 13.59 10.03 -11.49
N MET A 13 13.09 9.04 -10.75
CA MET A 13 13.29 7.62 -11.02
C MET A 13 12.21 6.73 -10.38
N PRO A 14 12.00 5.49 -10.85
CA PRO A 14 11.11 4.53 -10.20
C PRO A 14 11.51 4.28 -8.75
N LYS A 15 10.64 4.66 -7.80
CA LYS A 15 10.93 4.63 -6.35
C LYS A 15 11.20 3.23 -5.80
N VAL A 16 10.77 2.18 -6.52
CA VAL A 16 11.12 0.80 -6.20
C VAL A 16 12.63 0.53 -6.22
N LEU A 17 13.40 1.33 -6.96
CA LEU A 17 14.86 1.27 -7.06
C LEU A 17 15.57 2.29 -6.14
N ALA A 18 14.81 3.14 -5.43
CA ALA A 18 15.38 4.18 -4.57
C ALA A 18 16.23 3.58 -3.45
N GLU A 19 17.28 4.30 -3.07
CA GLU A 19 18.26 3.85 -2.05
C GLU A 19 18.75 2.42 -2.28
N GLN A 20 19.06 2.09 -3.54
CA GLN A 20 19.52 0.75 -3.93
C GLN A 20 18.52 -0.35 -3.53
N GLY A 21 17.22 -0.07 -3.69
CA GLY A 21 16.11 -0.95 -3.34
C GLY A 21 15.83 -1.04 -1.84
N SER A 22 16.44 -0.20 -0.99
CA SER A 22 16.22 -0.27 0.46
C SER A 22 14.78 0.01 0.83
N TRP A 23 14.11 0.94 0.15
CA TRP A 23 12.70 1.25 0.43
C TRP A 23 11.79 0.07 0.14
N LEU A 24 12.04 -0.66 -0.96
CA LEU A 24 11.32 -1.90 -1.26
C LEU A 24 11.52 -2.94 -0.16
N ARG A 25 12.76 -3.15 0.29
CA ARG A 25 13.07 -4.10 1.38
C ARG A 25 12.34 -3.71 2.67
N CYS A 26 12.35 -2.44 3.05
CA CYS A 26 11.63 -1.94 4.22
C CYS A 26 10.12 -2.19 4.11
N ALA A 27 9.51 -1.87 2.96
CA ALA A 27 8.08 -2.06 2.76
C ALA A 27 7.66 -3.54 2.79
N VAL A 28 8.48 -4.43 2.22
CA VAL A 28 8.25 -5.88 2.28
C VAL A 28 8.37 -6.39 3.73
N ALA A 29 9.43 -6.02 4.44
CA ALA A 29 9.63 -6.41 5.83
C ALA A 29 8.49 -5.90 6.73
N ALA A 30 8.08 -4.64 6.55
CA ALA A 30 6.97 -4.05 7.31
C ALA A 30 5.66 -4.85 7.14
N LEU A 31 5.34 -5.29 5.92
CA LEU A 31 4.14 -6.10 5.69
C LEU A 31 4.26 -7.50 6.29
N HIS A 32 5.36 -8.19 6.00
CA HIS A 32 5.59 -9.55 6.47
C HIS A 32 5.63 -9.62 8.00
N ASP A 33 6.52 -8.85 8.63
CA ASP A 33 6.70 -8.84 10.09
C ASP A 33 5.52 -8.17 10.82
N GLY A 34 4.73 -7.39 10.08
CA GLY A 34 3.46 -6.80 10.53
C GLY A 34 2.28 -7.78 10.57
N GLY A 35 2.47 -9.01 10.07
CA GLY A 35 1.46 -10.08 10.12
C GLY A 35 0.78 -10.40 8.78
N CYS A 36 1.33 -9.96 7.65
CA CYS A 36 0.84 -10.39 6.33
C CYS A 36 1.51 -11.71 5.92
N GLU A 37 0.71 -12.75 5.66
CA GLU A 37 1.20 -14.06 5.24
C GLU A 37 1.61 -14.12 3.75
N ASP A 38 0.90 -13.39 2.87
CA ASP A 38 1.23 -13.25 1.44
C ASP A 38 1.59 -11.79 1.13
N VAL A 39 2.84 -11.56 0.73
CA VAL A 39 3.34 -10.22 0.39
C VAL A 39 3.52 -10.10 -1.12
N VAL A 40 2.63 -9.32 -1.72
CA VAL A 40 2.70 -8.97 -3.15
C VAL A 40 3.34 -7.61 -3.35
N VAL A 41 4.28 -7.51 -4.28
CA VAL A 41 4.83 -6.23 -4.77
C VAL A 41 4.34 -6.00 -6.18
N VAL A 42 3.56 -4.94 -6.38
CA VAL A 42 3.05 -4.58 -7.70
C VAL A 42 4.08 -3.73 -8.42
N LEU A 43 4.60 -4.24 -9.54
CA LEU A 43 5.63 -3.62 -10.38
C LEU A 43 5.06 -3.14 -11.72
N GLY A 44 5.73 -2.17 -12.33
CA GLY A 44 5.27 -1.55 -13.58
C GLY A 44 6.44 -0.92 -14.34
N ALA A 45 6.61 0.38 -14.20
CA ALA A 45 7.62 1.17 -14.94
C ALA A 45 9.06 0.67 -14.81
N ALA A 46 9.38 -0.05 -13.74
CA ALA A 46 10.65 -0.75 -13.57
C ALA A 46 10.45 -2.16 -13.03
N GLN A 47 11.37 -3.04 -13.41
CA GLN A 47 11.59 -4.31 -12.73
C GLN A 47 12.49 -4.06 -11.52
N ALA A 48 12.29 -4.85 -10.46
CA ALA A 48 13.11 -4.83 -9.27
C ALA A 48 13.28 -6.26 -8.76
N ASP A 49 14.41 -6.53 -8.11
CA ASP A 49 14.59 -7.77 -7.37
C ASP A 49 13.71 -7.74 -6.12
N VAL A 50 12.67 -8.58 -6.10
CA VAL A 50 11.71 -8.62 -4.99
C VAL A 50 12.23 -9.56 -3.92
N PRO A 51 12.51 -9.06 -2.70
CA PRO A 51 13.07 -9.89 -1.65
C PRO A 51 12.04 -10.91 -1.16
N ALA A 52 12.50 -12.13 -0.86
CA ALA A 52 11.69 -13.12 -0.18
C ALA A 52 11.23 -12.59 1.20
N PRO A 53 10.01 -12.97 1.66
CA PRO A 53 9.09 -13.92 1.04
C PRO A 53 8.14 -13.30 0.00
N ALA A 54 8.35 -12.04 -0.39
CA ALA A 54 7.45 -11.38 -1.31
C ALA A 54 7.58 -11.91 -2.76
N ARG A 55 6.52 -11.70 -3.54
CA ARG A 55 6.46 -12.03 -4.97
C ARG A 55 6.05 -10.82 -5.80
N ALA A 56 6.59 -10.73 -7.01
CA ALA A 56 6.25 -9.70 -7.96
C ALA A 56 4.90 -9.97 -8.62
N VAL A 57 4.11 -8.92 -8.83
CA VAL A 57 2.91 -8.92 -9.68
C VAL A 57 3.04 -7.79 -10.69
N PRO A 58 3.04 -8.07 -12.01
CA PRO A 58 3.10 -7.03 -13.01
C PRO A 58 1.76 -6.30 -13.12
N ALA A 59 1.79 -4.98 -13.14
CA ALA A 59 0.70 -4.13 -13.59
C ALA A 59 1.01 -3.66 -15.02
N GLU A 60 0.61 -4.43 -16.02
CA GLU A 60 0.89 -4.12 -17.44
C GLU A 60 0.35 -2.74 -17.85
N ASP A 61 -0.84 -2.39 -17.36
CA ASP A 61 -1.51 -1.12 -17.60
C ASP A 61 -1.09 0.00 -16.60
N TRP A 62 0.06 -0.12 -15.92
CA TRP A 62 0.50 0.85 -14.90
C TRP A 62 0.47 2.31 -15.39
N ALA A 63 0.71 2.53 -16.69
CA ALA A 63 0.70 3.86 -17.31
C ALA A 63 -0.67 4.53 -17.29
N ARG A 64 -1.76 3.77 -17.05
CA ARG A 64 -3.13 4.32 -16.86
C ARG A 64 -3.35 4.95 -15.49
N GLY A 65 -2.37 4.85 -14.58
CA GLY A 65 -2.36 5.47 -13.27
C GLY A 65 -2.45 4.48 -12.11
N LEU A 66 -2.47 5.01 -10.88
CA LEU A 66 -2.51 4.23 -9.64
C LEU A 66 -3.65 3.19 -9.59
N SER A 67 -4.80 3.47 -10.23
CA SER A 67 -5.94 2.55 -10.29
C SER A 67 -5.61 1.21 -10.94
N ALA A 68 -4.78 1.19 -11.98
CA ALA A 68 -4.39 -0.04 -12.67
C ALA A 68 -3.50 -0.92 -11.79
N SER A 69 -2.58 -0.29 -11.05
CA SER A 69 -1.68 -0.97 -10.13
C SER A 69 -2.44 -1.58 -8.95
N LEU A 70 -3.38 -0.83 -8.37
CA LEU A 70 -4.23 -1.33 -7.30
C LEU A 70 -5.13 -2.48 -7.77
N ARG A 71 -5.69 -2.40 -8.99
CA ARG A 71 -6.48 -3.48 -9.58
C ARG A 71 -5.67 -4.76 -9.77
N ALA A 72 -4.44 -4.65 -10.30
CA ALA A 72 -3.54 -5.79 -10.46
C ALA A 72 -3.20 -6.44 -9.11
N GLY A 73 -2.90 -5.62 -8.09
CA GLY A 73 -2.63 -6.09 -6.73
C GLY A 73 -3.80 -6.82 -6.10
N ILE A 74 -5.02 -6.24 -6.16
CA ILE A 74 -6.22 -6.88 -5.60
C ILE A 74 -6.55 -8.19 -6.34
N ALA A 75 -6.41 -8.24 -7.65
CA ALA A 75 -6.68 -9.44 -8.44
C ALA A 75 -5.70 -10.60 -8.15
N ALA A 76 -4.50 -10.28 -7.66
CA ALA A 76 -3.46 -11.27 -7.39
C ALA A 76 -3.46 -11.83 -5.96
N ILE A 77 -4.27 -11.28 -5.05
CA ILE A 77 -4.31 -11.67 -3.64
C ILE A 77 -5.47 -12.62 -3.41
N ASP A 78 -5.20 -13.73 -2.71
CA ASP A 78 -6.23 -14.64 -2.21
C ASP A 78 -6.24 -14.63 -0.68
N ALA A 79 -6.75 -13.55 -0.08
CA ALA A 79 -6.88 -13.37 1.37
C ALA A 79 -8.22 -12.74 1.77
N GLU A 80 -8.58 -12.76 3.06
CA GLU A 80 -9.77 -12.07 3.58
C GLU A 80 -9.54 -10.57 3.78
N LEU A 81 -8.29 -10.17 4.05
CA LEU A 81 -7.89 -8.78 4.24
C LEU A 81 -6.73 -8.46 3.29
N ALA A 82 -6.79 -7.30 2.63
CA ALA A 82 -5.68 -6.74 1.90
C ALA A 82 -5.10 -5.55 2.67
N VAL A 83 -3.83 -5.64 3.05
CA VAL A 83 -3.06 -4.48 3.55
C VAL A 83 -2.40 -3.81 2.35
N ILE A 84 -2.70 -2.55 2.09
CA ILE A 84 -2.19 -1.75 1.00
C ILE A 84 -1.18 -0.76 1.58
N SER A 85 0.08 -0.90 1.17
CA SER A 85 1.15 0.04 1.47
C SER A 85 1.78 0.57 0.17
N VAL A 86 2.61 1.60 0.31
CA VAL A 86 3.36 2.24 -0.76
C VAL A 86 4.85 2.15 -0.47
N VAL A 87 5.68 2.21 -1.52
CA VAL A 87 7.14 2.07 -1.37
C VAL A 87 7.82 3.35 -0.87
N ASP A 88 7.14 4.49 -0.89
CA ASP A 88 7.71 5.81 -0.64
C ASP A 88 7.50 6.35 0.77
N THR A 89 7.01 5.51 1.69
CA THR A 89 6.94 5.79 3.13
C THR A 89 7.90 4.85 3.88
N PRO A 90 9.23 5.00 3.74
CA PRO A 90 10.21 4.01 4.24
C PRO A 90 10.31 3.94 5.77
N ASP A 91 9.77 4.92 6.50
CA ASP A 91 9.71 4.94 7.96
C ASP A 91 8.52 4.13 8.53
N VAL A 92 7.56 3.76 7.69
CA VAL A 92 6.39 2.97 8.09
C VAL A 92 6.78 1.50 8.26
N GLY A 93 7.00 1.10 9.52
CA GLY A 93 7.43 -0.25 9.89
C GLY A 93 6.32 -1.24 10.27
N ALA A 94 6.75 -2.43 10.68
CA ALA A 94 5.87 -3.56 11.04
C ALA A 94 4.88 -3.25 12.17
N ASP A 95 5.27 -2.41 13.14
CA ASP A 95 4.40 -2.05 14.26
C ASP A 95 3.18 -1.24 13.81
N VAL A 96 3.35 -0.37 12.80
CA VAL A 96 2.23 0.34 12.18
C VAL A 96 1.31 -0.65 11.49
N VAL A 97 1.87 -1.53 10.64
CA VAL A 97 1.10 -2.54 9.90
C VAL A 97 0.27 -3.39 10.86
N ARG A 98 0.89 -3.92 11.92
CA ARG A 98 0.21 -4.75 12.92
C ARG A 98 -0.91 -4.01 13.62
N ARG A 99 -0.68 -2.74 14.01
CA ARG A 99 -1.68 -1.90 14.68
C ARG A 99 -2.90 -1.65 13.79
N VAL A 100 -2.69 -1.31 12.52
CA VAL A 100 -3.78 -1.04 11.57
C VAL A 100 -4.51 -2.33 11.20
N LEU A 101 -3.78 -3.44 10.99
CA LEU A 101 -4.35 -4.75 10.71
C LEU A 101 -5.26 -5.25 11.84
N ALA A 102 -4.82 -5.11 13.09
CA ALA A 102 -5.63 -5.47 14.25
C ALA A 102 -6.93 -4.65 14.35
N ALA A 103 -6.87 -3.34 14.05
CA ALA A 103 -8.02 -2.44 14.08
C ALA A 103 -9.10 -2.79 13.04
N ALA A 104 -8.70 -3.35 11.89
CA ALA A 104 -9.64 -3.79 10.85
C ALA A 104 -10.54 -4.95 11.27
N SER A 105 -10.27 -5.63 12.39
CA SER A 105 -11.15 -6.68 12.93
C SER A 105 -12.57 -6.16 13.25
N ALA A 106 -12.71 -4.87 13.57
CA ALA A 106 -13.99 -4.27 13.92
C ALA A 106 -14.94 -4.13 12.73
N THR A 107 -14.42 -3.64 11.59
CA THR A 107 -15.28 -3.26 10.43
C THR A 107 -14.80 -3.80 9.10
N GLY A 108 -13.62 -4.42 9.04
CA GLY A 108 -12.93 -4.79 7.81
C GLY A 108 -12.32 -3.62 7.03
N LEU A 109 -12.38 -2.40 7.57
CA LEU A 109 -11.77 -1.20 6.98
C LEU A 109 -10.99 -0.45 8.05
N ALA A 110 -9.68 -0.31 7.84
CA ALA A 110 -8.86 0.54 8.71
C ALA A 110 -7.83 1.31 7.88
N ARG A 111 -7.37 2.45 8.40
CA ARG A 111 -6.27 3.21 7.79
C ARG A 111 -5.39 3.84 8.87
N ALA A 112 -4.10 3.91 8.60
CA ALA A 112 -3.20 4.71 9.40
C ALA A 112 -3.56 6.20 9.31
N VAL A 113 -3.37 6.90 10.42
CA VAL A 113 -3.45 8.35 10.54
C VAL A 113 -2.21 8.83 11.30
N TYR A 114 -1.65 9.97 10.86
CA TYR A 114 -0.43 10.55 11.44
C TYR A 114 -0.67 12.02 11.76
N GLY A 115 -0.97 12.31 13.03
CA GLY A 115 -1.33 13.65 13.47
C GLY A 115 -2.58 14.17 12.76
N GLY A 116 -3.61 13.33 12.64
CA GLY A 116 -4.87 13.66 11.94
C GLY A 116 -4.80 13.60 10.41
N ARG A 117 -3.66 13.26 9.81
CA ARG A 117 -3.50 13.11 8.35
C ARG A 117 -3.64 11.64 7.95
N PRO A 118 -4.63 11.27 7.11
CA PRO A 118 -4.75 9.91 6.60
C PRO A 118 -3.53 9.48 5.80
N GLY A 119 -3.08 8.24 5.99
CA GLY A 119 -1.92 7.68 5.29
C GLY A 119 -2.00 6.16 5.10
N HIS A 120 -0.83 5.57 4.81
CA HIS A 120 -0.66 4.12 4.66
C HIS A 120 -0.06 3.50 5.92
N PRO A 121 -0.32 2.20 6.18
CA PRO A 121 -1.11 1.28 5.35
C PRO A 121 -2.62 1.49 5.50
N VAL A 122 -3.34 0.98 4.50
CA VAL A 122 -4.81 0.85 4.50
C VAL A 122 -5.15 -0.64 4.50
N VAL A 123 -6.14 -1.06 5.28
CA VAL A 123 -6.62 -2.44 5.33
C VAL A 123 -8.04 -2.49 4.79
N ILE A 124 -8.28 -3.39 3.82
CA ILE A 124 -9.58 -3.55 3.16
C ILE A 124 -9.97 -5.02 3.09
N ALA A 125 -11.09 -5.37 3.71
CA ALA A 125 -11.65 -6.72 3.66
C ALA A 125 -12.23 -7.08 2.29
N ARG A 126 -12.16 -8.37 1.94
CA ARG A 126 -12.59 -8.94 0.65
C ARG A 126 -13.98 -8.51 0.20
N ARG A 127 -14.94 -8.47 1.14
CA ARG A 127 -16.32 -8.01 0.87
C ARG A 127 -16.41 -6.59 0.28
N PHE A 128 -15.41 -5.74 0.50
CA PHE A 128 -15.36 -4.38 -0.03
C PHE A 128 -14.63 -4.27 -1.36
N TRP A 129 -13.90 -5.30 -1.81
CA TRP A 129 -13.13 -5.22 -3.05
C TRP A 129 -13.98 -4.91 -4.29
N PRO A 130 -15.19 -5.46 -4.48
CA PRO A 130 -16.02 -5.05 -5.62
C PRO A 130 -16.34 -3.55 -5.63
N GLN A 131 -16.65 -2.98 -4.45
CA GLN A 131 -16.94 -1.55 -4.30
C GLN A 131 -15.69 -0.69 -4.51
N LEU A 132 -14.55 -1.12 -3.95
CA LEU A 132 -13.26 -0.49 -4.17
C LEU A 132 -12.96 -0.44 -5.68
N LEU A 133 -12.99 -1.59 -6.35
CA LEU A 133 -12.65 -1.75 -7.77
C LEU A 133 -13.58 -0.96 -8.70
N ALA A 134 -14.85 -0.76 -8.32
CA ALA A 134 -15.81 0.07 -9.05
C ALA A 134 -15.52 1.57 -8.90
N ALA A 135 -14.94 1.99 -7.77
CA ALA A 135 -14.58 3.39 -7.50
C ALA A 135 -13.22 3.80 -8.10
N LEU A 136 -12.38 2.85 -8.54
CA LEU A 136 -11.05 3.14 -9.07
C LEU A 136 -11.11 3.77 -10.47
N HIS A 137 -10.45 4.91 -10.63
CA HIS A 137 -10.30 5.56 -11.93
C HIS A 137 -9.02 6.40 -12.04
N GLY A 138 -8.35 6.36 -13.19
CA GLY A 138 -7.15 7.16 -13.48
C GLY A 138 -6.07 7.01 -12.40
N ASP A 139 -5.62 8.14 -11.87
CA ASP A 139 -4.54 8.19 -10.87
C ASP A 139 -5.03 8.18 -9.41
N THR A 140 -6.25 7.69 -9.17
CA THR A 140 -6.78 7.57 -7.81
C THR A 140 -6.52 6.19 -7.20
N GLY A 141 -6.04 6.19 -5.96
CA GLY A 141 -5.90 4.98 -5.13
C GLY A 141 -7.18 4.68 -4.35
N ALA A 142 -7.06 4.02 -3.20
CA ALA A 142 -8.21 3.72 -2.34
C ALA A 142 -8.84 4.94 -1.66
N ALA A 143 -8.18 6.11 -1.68
CA ALA A 143 -8.61 7.29 -0.93
C ALA A 143 -10.05 7.76 -1.23
N PRO A 144 -10.54 7.84 -2.49
CA PRO A 144 -11.93 8.20 -2.77
C PRO A 144 -12.94 7.19 -2.21
N PHE A 145 -12.60 5.89 -2.23
CA PHE A 145 -13.43 4.84 -1.67
C PHE A 145 -13.57 4.97 -0.15
N LEU A 146 -12.52 5.41 0.56
CA LEU A 146 -12.52 5.55 2.02
C LEU A 146 -13.14 6.86 2.52
N ARG A 147 -13.21 7.90 1.66
CA ARG A 147 -13.60 9.25 2.07
C ARG A 147 -15.05 9.29 2.53
N GLY A 148 -15.29 9.85 3.72
CA GLY A 148 -16.65 10.08 4.26
C GLY A 148 -17.34 8.82 4.79
N ARG A 149 -16.65 7.67 4.80
CA ARG A 149 -17.17 6.42 5.35
C ARG A 149 -17.07 6.40 6.87
N ALA A 150 -18.19 6.16 7.56
CA ALA A 150 -18.23 6.04 9.02
C ALA A 150 -17.72 4.67 9.54
N ASP A 151 -17.57 3.69 8.65
CA ASP A 151 -17.10 2.34 8.97
C ASP A 151 -15.60 2.14 8.75
N VAL A 152 -14.85 3.20 8.40
CA VAL A 152 -13.38 3.15 8.33
C VAL A 152 -12.81 3.49 9.71
N VAL A 153 -12.09 2.54 10.30
CA VAL A 153 -11.36 2.77 11.55
C VAL A 153 -10.09 3.57 11.27
N GLU A 154 -10.03 4.79 11.80
CA GLU A 154 -8.83 5.62 11.77
C GLU A 154 -7.91 5.24 12.94
N VAL A 155 -6.65 4.94 12.62
CA VAL A 155 -5.68 4.40 13.57
C VAL A 155 -4.50 5.36 13.68
N GLU A 156 -4.43 6.12 14.77
CA GLU A 156 -3.31 7.04 15.01
C GLU A 156 -2.00 6.25 15.22
N CYS A 157 -0.99 6.63 14.44
CA CYS A 157 0.32 5.98 14.36
C CYS A 157 1.48 7.00 14.40
N GLY A 158 1.22 8.28 14.73
CA GLY A 158 2.24 9.32 14.82
C GLY A 158 3.31 9.09 15.90
N ASP A 159 3.06 8.17 16.85
CA ASP A 159 4.04 7.69 17.82
C ASP A 159 5.03 6.66 17.24
N LEU A 160 4.72 6.07 16.08
CA LEU A 160 5.52 5.01 15.45
C LEU A 160 6.25 5.46 14.18
N ALA A 161 5.63 6.32 13.38
CA ALA A 161 6.19 6.82 12.13
C ALA A 161 5.62 8.20 11.79
N THR A 162 6.26 8.88 10.84
CA THR A 162 5.76 10.15 10.30
C THR A 162 4.69 9.94 9.23
N GLY A 163 4.76 8.80 8.52
CA GLY A 163 3.85 8.45 7.42
C GLY A 163 3.97 9.37 6.21
N LEU A 164 5.08 10.10 6.09
CA LEU A 164 5.34 11.03 4.99
C LEU A 164 5.83 10.28 3.75
N ASP A 165 5.23 10.61 2.61
CA ASP A 165 5.69 10.15 1.31
C ASP A 165 6.88 10.98 0.82
N ILE A 166 7.94 10.29 0.38
CA ILE A 166 9.11 10.97 -0.19
C ILE A 166 8.91 11.07 -1.70
N ASP A 167 8.39 12.22 -2.15
CA ASP A 167 8.06 12.51 -3.55
C ASP A 167 9.17 13.22 -4.34
N GLN A 168 10.13 13.83 -3.65
CA GLN A 168 11.22 14.63 -4.23
C GLN A 168 12.54 14.28 -3.53
N ARG A 169 13.67 14.58 -4.18
CA ARG A 169 15.04 14.35 -3.69
C ARG A 169 15.71 15.65 -3.30
#